data_AF-A0A929MZ84-F1
#
_entry.id   AF-A0A929MZ84-F1
#
_cell.length_a   1.000
_cell.length_b   1.000
_cell.length_c   1.000
_cell.angle_alpha   90.00
_cell.angle_beta   90.00
_cell.angle_gamma   90.00
#
_symmetry.space_group_name_H-M   'P 1'
#
loop_
_entity.id
_entity.type
_entity.pdbx_description
1 polymer ?
#
loop_
_entity_poly.entity_id
_entity_poly.type
_entity_poly.pdbx_seq_one_letter_code
_entity_poly.pdbx_strand_id
1 'polypeptide(L)'
;MSSRISIETDWSIGACYARLSNAPVDRTEAFNDETSFLIDLDTMGEVVGLEILDLEQQIPLTDLCARYHIRKERAAALALLLPSIRKTPALTHAADPDIALRAPLVMRERTVNHS
;
A
#
# COMPACT_ATOMS: atom_id res chain seq x y z
N MET A 1 -5.37 13.59 13.90
CA MET A 1 -4.02 13.43 13.31
C MET A 1 -4.19 12.77 11.96
N SER A 2 -3.67 13.36 10.88
CA SER A 2 -3.86 12.84 9.52
C SER A 2 -3.15 11.49 9.36
N SER A 3 -3.93 10.42 9.33
CA SER A 3 -3.49 9.05 9.04
C SER A 3 -3.22 8.91 7.54
N ARG A 4 -2.11 9.49 7.07
CA ARG A 4 -1.69 9.33 5.67
C ARG A 4 -1.07 7.95 5.50
N ILE A 5 -1.79 7.06 4.84
CA ILE A 5 -1.27 5.77 4.38
C ILE A 5 -0.57 6.03 3.05
N SER A 6 0.64 5.50 2.88
CA SER A 6 1.35 5.49 1.60
C SER A 6 1.65 4.07 1.19
N ILE A 7 1.61 3.83 -0.12
CA ILE A 7 1.85 2.53 -0.72
C ILE A 7 2.91 2.69 -1.79
N GLU A 8 3.90 1.82 -1.73
CA GLU A 8 4.98 1.70 -2.69
C GLU A 8 4.93 0.26 -3.22
N THR A 9 4.98 0.09 -4.54
CA THR A 9 4.85 -1.22 -5.18
C THR A 9 6.00 -1.42 -6.15
N ASP A 10 6.70 -2.54 -6.01
CA ASP A 10 7.69 -3.00 -6.97
C ASP A 10 7.11 -4.15 -7.79
N TRP A 11 6.61 -3.80 -8.97
CA TRP A 11 6.02 -4.74 -9.91
C TRP A 11 7.05 -5.70 -10.54
N SER A 12 8.34 -5.37 -10.50
CA SER A 12 9.37 -6.22 -11.10
C SER A 12 9.58 -7.52 -10.30
N ILE A 13 9.33 -7.45 -8.99
CA ILE A 13 9.43 -8.58 -8.06
C ILE A 13 8.08 -8.97 -7.44
N GLY A 14 7.00 -8.25 -7.74
CA GLY A 14 5.66 -8.56 -7.22
C GLY A 14 5.52 -8.26 -5.73
N ALA A 15 6.17 -7.20 -5.24
CA ALA A 15 6.18 -6.83 -3.83
C ALA A 15 5.53 -5.46 -3.59
N CYS A 16 5.05 -5.23 -2.37
CA CYS A 16 4.38 -4.00 -1.96
C CYS A 16 4.72 -3.65 -0.52
N TYR A 17 5.06 -2.39 -0.28
CA TYR A 17 5.18 -1.81 1.04
C TYR A 17 4.05 -0.82 1.30
N ALA A 18 3.29 -1.02 2.38
CA ALA A 18 2.25 -0.13 2.83
C ALA A 18 2.63 0.49 4.19
N ARG A 19 2.99 1.77 4.18
CA ARG A 19 3.26 2.54 5.39
C ARG A 19 1.93 3.03 5.98
N LEU A 20 1.68 2.71 7.24
CA LEU A 20 0.44 3.04 7.96
C LEU A 20 0.59 4.24 8.90
N SER A 21 1.83 4.58 9.29
CA SER A 21 2.14 5.74 10.11
C SER A 21 3.57 6.25 9.87
N ASN A 22 3.88 7.44 10.39
CA ASN A 22 5.25 7.98 10.38
C ASN A 22 6.05 7.62 11.65
N ALA A 23 5.50 6.79 12.54
CA ALA A 23 6.25 6.32 13.70
C ALA A 23 7.41 5.41 13.23
N PRO A 24 8.55 5.43 13.93
CA PRO A 24 9.71 4.63 13.57
C PRO A 24 9.41 3.13 13.73
N VAL A 25 10.03 2.33 12.87
CA VAL A 25 10.02 0.87 13.00
C VAL A 25 10.98 0.47 14.13
N ASP A 26 10.48 -0.25 15.11
CA ASP A 26 11.25 -0.87 16.19
C ASP A 26 11.66 -2.30 15.79
N ARG A 27 10.72 -3.07 15.24
CA ARG A 27 10.98 -4.42 14.76
C ARG A 27 10.05 -4.79 13.61
N THR A 28 10.49 -5.79 12.86
CA THR A 28 9.72 -6.41 11.79
C THR A 28 9.54 -7.89 12.12
N GLU A 29 8.33 -8.43 11.97
CA GLU A 29 8.05 -9.84 12.20
C GLU A 29 7.27 -10.47 11.04
N ALA A 30 7.52 -11.76 10.78
CA ALA A 30 6.77 -12.53 9.80
C ALA A 30 5.37 -12.86 10.34
N PHE A 31 4.35 -12.66 9.52
CA PHE A 31 3.00 -13.08 9.86
C PHE A 31 2.86 -14.59 9.69
N ASN A 32 2.47 -15.29 10.77
CA ASN A 32 2.27 -16.75 10.78
C ASN A 32 3.45 -17.57 10.24
N ASP A 33 4.69 -17.12 10.49
CA ASP A 33 5.93 -17.74 9.96
C ASP A 33 6.03 -17.76 8.42
N GLU A 34 5.11 -17.07 7.72
CA GLU A 34 5.16 -16.88 6.29
C GLU A 34 6.07 -15.71 5.95
N THR A 35 7.09 -15.96 5.13
CA THR A 35 8.03 -14.91 4.70
C THR A 35 7.41 -13.91 3.74
N SER A 36 6.23 -14.21 3.19
CA SER A 36 5.54 -13.37 2.22
C SER A 36 4.88 -12.13 2.83
N PHE A 37 4.72 -12.10 4.15
CA PHE A 37 4.04 -11.02 4.85
C PHE A 37 4.85 -10.61 6.07
N LEU A 38 5.41 -9.40 6.03
CA LEU A 38 6.20 -8.84 7.11
C LEU A 38 5.49 -7.64 7.71
N ILE A 39 5.51 -7.54 9.03
CA ILE A 39 4.75 -6.56 9.81
C ILE A 39 5.74 -5.68 10.56
N ASP A 40 5.75 -4.39 10.23
CA ASP A 40 6.55 -3.41 10.94
C ASP A 40 5.78 -2.89 12.15
N LEU A 41 6.41 -3.01 13.31
CA LEU A 41 5.86 -2.60 14.59
C LEU A 41 6.72 -1.48 15.19
N ASP A 42 6.08 -0.54 15.87
CA ASP A 42 6.78 0.41 16.73
C ASP A 42 7.11 -0.18 18.12
N THR A 43 7.75 0.64 18.96
CA THR A 43 8.15 0.28 20.32
C THR A 43 6.97 -0.10 21.22
N MET A 44 5.74 0.29 20.86
CA MET A 44 4.51 -0.02 21.59
C MET A 44 3.81 -1.27 21.02
N GLY A 45 4.33 -1.84 19.93
CA GLY A 45 3.71 -2.95 19.21
C GLY A 45 2.56 -2.51 18.30
N GLU A 46 2.41 -1.23 17.98
CA GLU A 46 1.44 -0.79 16.97
C GLU A 46 1.99 -1.02 15.56
N VAL A 47 1.11 -1.44 14.64
CA VAL A 47 1.49 -1.58 13.23
C VAL A 47 1.73 -0.22 12.59
N VAL A 48 2.96 -0.04 12.11
CA VAL A 48 3.41 1.16 11.40
C VAL A 48 3.64 0.91 9.91
N GLY A 49 3.83 -0.35 9.51
CA GLY A 49 4.04 -0.76 8.12
C GLY A 49 3.64 -2.22 7.88
N LEU A 50 3.36 -2.53 6.62
CA LEU A 50 3.05 -3.87 6.12
C LEU A 50 3.83 -4.08 4.83
N GLU A 51 4.67 -5.10 4.78
CA GLU A 51 5.42 -5.49 3.60
C GLU A 51 4.89 -6.83 3.09
N ILE A 52 4.57 -6.87 1.79
CA ILE A 52 4.00 -8.01 1.09
C ILE A 52 5.00 -8.36 0.00
N LEU A 53 5.67 -9.50 0.14
CA LEU A 53 6.71 -9.94 -0.81
C LEU A 53 6.16 -10.78 -1.97
N ASP A 54 4.90 -11.22 -1.86
CA ASP A 54 4.19 -11.97 -2.89
C ASP A 54 2.76 -11.44 -3.03
N LEU A 55 2.53 -10.61 -4.04
CA LEU A 55 1.22 -10.02 -4.33
C LEU A 55 0.18 -11.02 -4.88
N GLU A 56 0.62 -12.19 -5.37
CA GLU A 56 -0.27 -13.24 -5.87
C GLU A 56 -0.91 -14.00 -4.70
N GLN A 57 -0.16 -14.21 -3.61
CA GLN A 57 -0.68 -14.83 -2.39
C GLN A 57 -1.82 -14.04 -1.77
N GLN A 58 -2.92 -14.70 -1.41
CA GLN A 58 -4.08 -14.06 -0.78
C GLN A 58 -3.65 -13.36 0.53
N ILE A 59 -3.87 -12.05 0.61
CA ILE A 59 -3.50 -11.28 1.80
C ILE A 59 -4.52 -11.59 2.91
N PRO A 60 -4.08 -12.13 4.06
CA PRO A 60 -4.97 -12.52 5.16
C PRO A 60 -5.38 -11.30 6.00
N LEU A 61 -6.03 -10.31 5.39
CA LEU A 61 -6.32 -9.02 6.02
C LEU A 61 -7.14 -9.15 7.32
N THR A 62 -8.10 -10.07 7.34
CA THR A 62 -8.92 -10.34 8.54
C THR A 62 -8.05 -10.77 9.71
N ASP A 63 -7.13 -11.71 9.47
CA ASP A 63 -6.28 -12.29 10.51
C ASP A 63 -5.20 -11.29 10.95
N LEU A 64 -4.65 -10.50 10.01
CA LEU A 64 -3.76 -9.39 10.29
C LEU A 64 -4.42 -8.35 11.21
N CYS A 65 -5.67 -7.98 10.91
CA CYS A 65 -6.41 -7.02 11.73
C CYS A 65 -6.68 -7.57 13.14
N ALA A 66 -7.02 -8.86 13.25
CA ALA A 66 -7.29 -9.52 14.52
C ALA A 66 -6.03 -9.63 15.40
N ARG A 67 -4.90 -10.05 14.81
CA ARG A 67 -3.65 -10.28 15.55
C ARG A 67 -3.01 -8.98 16.02
N TYR A 68 -2.94 -7.98 15.15
CA TYR A 68 -2.22 -6.74 15.43
C TYR A 68 -3.11 -5.57 15.85
N HIS A 69 -4.39 -5.82 16.11
CA HIS A 69 -5.34 -4.81 16.57
C HIS A 69 -5.32 -3.55 15.69
N ILE A 70 -5.20 -3.75 14.37
CA ILE A 70 -5.14 -2.65 13.41
C ILE A 70 -6.43 -1.84 13.54
N ARG A 71 -6.29 -0.53 13.81
CA ARG A 71 -7.43 0.37 13.97
C ARG A 71 -8.35 0.32 12.76
N LYS A 72 -9.66 0.37 13.01
CA LYS A 72 -10.71 0.15 12.00
C LYS A 72 -10.54 1.03 10.76
N GLU A 73 -10.10 2.26 10.93
CA GLU A 73 -9.87 3.23 9.85
C GLU A 73 -8.72 2.80 8.94
N ARG A 74 -7.64 2.25 9.52
CA ARG A 74 -6.48 1.72 8.78
C ARG A 74 -6.84 0.42 8.08
N ALA A 75 -7.59 -0.47 8.75
CA ALA A 75 -8.08 -1.70 8.17
C ALA A 75 -8.99 -1.44 6.95
N ALA A 76 -9.88 -0.45 7.04
CA ALA A 76 -10.74 -0.06 5.93
C ALA A 76 -9.95 0.48 4.72
N ALA A 77 -8.91 1.29 4.97
CA ALA A 77 -8.05 1.78 3.92
C ALA A 77 -7.25 0.65 3.25
N LEU A 78 -6.69 -0.28 4.03
CA LEU A 78 -6.02 -1.47 3.48
C LEU A 78 -6.98 -2.32 2.64
N ALA A 79 -8.22 -2.54 3.11
CA ALA A 79 -9.23 -3.29 2.38
C ALA A 79 -9.59 -2.65 1.01
N LEU A 80 -9.53 -1.33 0.90
CA LEU A 80 -9.76 -0.61 -0.35
C LEU A 80 -8.54 -0.64 -1.29
N LEU A 81 -7.33 -0.54 -0.73
CA LEU A 81 -6.11 -0.38 -1.51
C LEU A 81 -5.56 -1.71 -2.03
N LEU A 82 -5.51 -2.75 -1.20
CA LEU A 82 -4.88 -4.03 -1.54
C LEU A 82 -5.47 -4.73 -2.78
N PRO A 83 -6.80 -4.75 -3.02
CA PRO A 83 -7.35 -5.34 -4.24
C PRO A 83 -6.96 -4.58 -5.51
N SER A 84 -6.70 -3.27 -5.41
CA SER A 84 -6.29 -2.43 -6.54
C SER A 84 -4.83 -2.70 -6.94
N ILE A 85 -3.99 -3.07 -5.96
CA ILE A 85 -2.59 -3.46 -6.18
C ILE A 85 -2.49 -4.79 -6.94
N ARG A 86 -3.46 -5.70 -6.83
CA ARG A 86 -3.41 -6.95 -7.63
C ARG A 86 -3.79 -6.76 -9.09
N LYS A 87 -4.62 -5.76 -9.39
CA LYS A 87 -5.26 -5.61 -10.70
C LYS A 87 -4.49 -4.73 -11.69
N THR A 88 -3.36 -4.16 -11.27
CA THR A 88 -2.68 -3.13 -12.05
C THR A 88 -1.22 -3.48 -12.38
N PRO A 89 -0.94 -4.51 -13.20
CA PRO A 89 0.40 -4.75 -13.74
C PRO A 89 0.83 -3.70 -14.81
N ALA A 90 0.18 -2.54 -14.87
CA ALA A 90 0.28 -1.59 -15.98
C ALA A 90 0.61 -0.17 -15.51
N LEU A 91 1.68 0.01 -14.74
CA LEU A 91 2.49 1.22 -14.82
C LEU A 91 3.89 0.98 -14.22
N THR A 92 4.76 0.34 -14.98
CA THR A 92 6.20 0.41 -14.71
C THR A 92 6.66 1.84 -15.03
N HIS A 93 6.60 2.74 -14.06
CA HIS A 93 7.48 3.90 -14.05
C HIS A 93 8.66 3.55 -13.15
N ALA A 94 9.74 3.08 -13.75
CA ALA A 94 11.06 3.30 -13.18
C ALA A 94 11.28 4.82 -13.23
N ALA A 95 10.94 5.51 -12.16
CA ALA A 95 11.29 6.90 -11.99
C ALA A 95 12.46 6.96 -11.01
N ASP A 96 13.63 7.21 -11.57
CA ASP A 96 14.68 8.02 -10.94
C ASP A 96 14.04 9.13 -10.07
N PRO A 97 14.64 9.48 -8.91
CA PRO A 97 14.02 10.38 -7.95
C PRO A 97 14.16 11.84 -8.42
N ASP A 98 13.45 12.24 -9.47
CA ASP A 98 13.21 13.64 -9.79
C ASP A 98 11.98 13.81 -10.71
N ILE A 99 10.77 13.61 -10.19
CA ILE A 99 9.58 14.22 -10.81
C ILE A 99 8.77 14.93 -9.74
N ALA A 100 8.99 16.24 -9.70
CA ALA A 100 8.14 17.22 -9.09
C ALA A 100 6.67 17.05 -9.51
N LEU A 101 5.80 17.00 -8.51
CA LEU A 101 4.35 17.06 -8.58
C LEU A 101 3.88 18.32 -9.33
N ARG A 102 3.73 18.29 -10.66
CA ARG A 102 3.02 19.33 -11.43
C ARG A 102 2.35 18.79 -12.70
N ALA A 103 1.05 18.51 -12.61
CA ALA A 103 0.04 19.03 -13.55
C ALA A 103 -1.39 18.67 -13.06
N PRO A 104 -2.33 19.62 -13.02
CA PRO A 104 -3.74 19.33 -12.73
C PRO A 104 -4.41 18.65 -13.93
N LEU A 105 -5.21 17.61 -13.66
CA LEU A 105 -6.13 17.02 -14.64
C LEU A 105 -7.12 18.09 -15.13
N VAL A 106 -6.97 18.54 -16.37
CA VAL A 106 -8.04 19.23 -17.10
C VAL A 106 -8.72 18.21 -18.01
N MET A 107 -9.90 17.79 -17.59
CA MET A 107 -10.85 17.01 -18.39
C MET A 107 -11.36 17.92 -19.52
N ARG A 108 -11.04 17.60 -20.78
CA ARG A 108 -11.69 18.23 -21.93
C ARG A 108 -12.84 17.35 -22.43
N GLU A 109 -14.06 17.83 -22.24
CA GLU A 109 -15.27 17.34 -22.90
C GLU A 109 -15.08 17.43 -24.42
N ARG A 110 -15.37 16.34 -25.14
CA ARG A 110 -15.47 16.36 -26.60
C ARG A 110 -16.83 16.92 -26.98
N THR A 111 -16.88 18.20 -27.34
CA THR A 111 -17.97 18.73 -28.18
C THR A 111 -17.67 18.30 -29.62
N VAL A 112 -18.51 17.45 -30.19
CA VAL A 112 -18.44 17.05 -31.60
C VAL A 112 -19.36 17.99 -32.37
N ASN A 113 -18.82 18.81 -33.26
CA ASN A 113 -19.60 19.55 -34.25
C ASN A 113 -19.01 19.37 -35.66
N HIS A 114 -19.84 18.75 -36.50
CA HIS A 114 -20.07 18.88 -37.95
C HIS A 114 -18.95 19.04 -38.98
N SER A 115 -19.09 18.24 -40.03
CA SER A 115 -19.35 18.77 -41.39
C SER A 115 -20.41 17.92 -42.07
#